data_AF-A0A135U8V9-F1
#
_entry.id   AF-A0A135U8V9-F1
#
_cell.length_a   1.000
_cell.length_b   1.000
_cell.length_c   1.000
_cell.angle_alpha   90.00
_cell.angle_beta   90.00
_cell.angle_gamma   90.00
#
_symmetry.space_group_name_H-M   'P 1'
#
loop_
_entity.id
_entity.type
_entity.pdbx_description
1 polymer ?
#
loop_
_entity_poly.entity_id
_entity_poly.type
_entity_poly.pdbx_seq_one_letter_code
_entity_poly.pdbx_strand_id
1 'polypeptide(L)'
;MAPSLRALLQNLSSLLPHLSPITNDITSTSSSLAAPPTTYEPLSGAPQCPIDGSARNACCHVYPSSRLLLTQFWDDAVHAPGAEEDWTLHGLWPEPCDGSYKAFYGTEPQFTNITDILKHYGQDDLLALM
;
A
#
# COMPACT_ATOMS: atom_id res chain seq x y z
N MET A 1 -8.18 -24.38 -56.87
CA MET A 1 -9.36 -23.51 -56.66
C MET A 1 -9.31 -23.02 -55.23
N ALA A 2 -8.85 -21.78 -55.01
CA ALA A 2 -8.78 -21.18 -53.68
C ALA A 2 -10.13 -20.53 -53.34
N PRO A 3 -10.69 -20.72 -52.14
CA PRO A 3 -11.92 -20.06 -51.77
C PRO A 3 -11.69 -18.55 -51.58
N SER A 4 -12.68 -17.77 -52.00
CA SER A 4 -12.67 -16.30 -51.95
C SER A 4 -12.70 -15.78 -50.51
N LEU A 5 -11.83 -14.79 -50.20
CA LEU A 5 -11.83 -14.03 -48.93
C LEU A 5 -13.20 -13.45 -48.56
N ARG A 6 -14.10 -13.29 -49.54
CA ARG A 6 -15.44 -12.76 -49.35
C ARG A 6 -16.36 -13.69 -48.55
N ALA A 7 -16.09 -15.01 -48.55
CA ALA A 7 -16.85 -15.99 -47.78
C ALA A 7 -16.46 -16.02 -46.29
N LEU A 8 -15.23 -15.58 -45.95
CA LEU A 8 -14.77 -15.56 -44.56
C LEU A 8 -15.34 -14.36 -43.79
N LEU A 9 -15.58 -13.23 -44.46
CA LEU A 9 -16.06 -11.99 -43.86
C LEU A 9 -17.58 -11.93 -43.62
N GLN A 10 -18.36 -12.80 -44.25
CA GLN A 10 -19.83 -12.84 -44.07
C GLN A 10 -20.28 -13.64 -42.82
N ASN A 11 -19.36 -14.34 -42.15
CA ASN A 11 -19.64 -15.15 -40.96
C ASN A 11 -19.22 -14.49 -39.62
N LEU A 12 -18.70 -13.25 -39.64
CA LEU A 12 -18.33 -12.51 -38.41
C LEU A 12 -19.43 -11.53 -37.93
N SER A 13 -20.49 -11.32 -38.70
CA SER A 13 -21.60 -10.43 -38.35
C SER A 13 -22.70 -11.08 -37.49
N SER A 14 -22.56 -12.36 -37.10
CA SER A 14 -23.54 -13.09 -36.28
C SER A 14 -23.13 -13.30 -34.82
N LEU A 15 -22.06 -12.65 -34.34
CA LEU A 15 -21.53 -12.82 -32.98
C LEU A 15 -21.56 -11.55 -32.10
N LEU A 16 -22.27 -10.49 -32.50
CA LEU A 16 -22.49 -9.32 -31.62
C LEU A 16 -23.97 -8.99 -31.46
N PRO A 17 -24.70 -9.64 -30.54
CA PRO A 17 -25.96 -9.12 -30.04
C PRO A 17 -25.74 -8.47 -28.66
N HIS A 18 -24.90 -7.41 -28.53
CA HIS A 18 -24.99 -6.50 -27.38
C HIS A 18 -24.18 -5.19 -27.50
N LEU A 19 -24.29 -4.44 -28.61
CA LEU A 19 -23.95 -3.01 -28.55
C LEU A 19 -25.23 -2.19 -28.44
N SER A 20 -25.59 -1.85 -27.20
CA SER A 20 -26.55 -0.80 -26.91
C SER A 20 -25.97 0.54 -27.37
N PRO A 21 -26.75 1.42 -28.01
CA PRO A 21 -26.28 2.76 -28.34
C PRO A 21 -26.07 3.55 -27.04
N ILE A 22 -24.86 4.10 -26.87
CA ILE A 22 -24.56 5.03 -25.78
C ILE A 22 -25.25 6.35 -26.11
N THR A 23 -26.40 6.61 -25.48
CA THR A 23 -26.96 7.95 -25.36
C THR A 23 -26.23 8.66 -24.22
N ASN A 24 -25.40 9.66 -24.56
CA ASN A 24 -24.79 10.55 -23.58
C ASN A 24 -25.86 11.47 -22.98
N ASP A 25 -26.61 10.99 -21.98
CA ASP A 25 -27.33 11.85 -21.05
C ASP A 25 -26.39 12.21 -19.91
N ILE A 26 -25.73 13.37 -20.03
CA ILE A 26 -25.01 14.00 -18.92
C ILE A 26 -26.07 14.56 -17.96
N THR A 27 -26.64 13.67 -17.15
CA THR A 27 -27.32 14.05 -15.92
C THR A 27 -26.26 13.94 -14.84
N SER A 28 -25.82 15.08 -14.31
CA SER A 28 -24.89 15.16 -13.19
C SER A 28 -25.61 14.71 -11.91
N THR A 29 -25.80 13.41 -11.77
CA THR A 29 -26.20 12.79 -10.50
C THR A 29 -24.95 12.75 -9.65
N SER A 30 -24.84 13.68 -8.70
CA SER A 30 -23.87 13.63 -7.62
C SER A 30 -24.19 12.43 -6.73
N SER A 31 -23.79 11.24 -7.18
CA SER A 31 -23.77 10.04 -6.36
C SER A 31 -22.69 10.26 -5.31
N SER A 32 -23.07 10.79 -4.15
CA SER A 32 -22.25 10.66 -2.96
C SER A 32 -22.17 9.16 -2.66
N LEU A 33 -21.15 8.49 -3.20
CA LEU A 33 -20.68 7.22 -2.64
C LEU A 33 -20.09 7.56 -1.28
N ALA A 34 -20.96 7.77 -0.29
CA ALA A 34 -20.60 7.56 1.10
C ALA A 34 -20.38 6.05 1.22
N ALA A 35 -19.18 5.60 0.86
CA ALA A 35 -18.76 4.25 1.17
C ALA A 35 -18.94 4.09 2.69
N PRO A 36 -19.64 3.03 3.15
CA PRO A 36 -19.77 2.78 4.57
C PRO A 36 -18.36 2.73 5.19
N PRO A 37 -18.17 3.25 6.41
CA PRO A 37 -16.88 3.20 7.07
C PRO A 37 -16.40 1.75 7.07
N THR A 38 -15.25 1.51 6.45
CA THR A 38 -14.64 0.19 6.42
C THR A 38 -14.32 -0.18 7.86
N THR A 39 -15.10 -1.08 8.44
CA THR A 39 -14.82 -1.63 9.77
C THR A 39 -13.53 -2.43 9.66
N TYR A 40 -12.51 -2.05 10.44
CA TYR A 40 -11.28 -2.81 10.53
C TYR A 40 -11.60 -4.22 11.05
N GLU A 41 -11.39 -5.24 10.22
CA GLU A 41 -11.46 -6.64 10.62
C GLU A 41 -10.04 -7.14 10.87
N PRO A 42 -9.68 -7.52 12.11
CA PRO A 42 -8.35 -8.02 12.42
C PRO A 42 -7.98 -9.20 11.52
N LEU A 43 -6.74 -9.22 11.01
CA LEU A 43 -6.19 -10.30 10.19
C LEU A 43 -6.89 -10.54 8.84
N SER A 44 -7.80 -9.66 8.42
CA SER A 44 -8.42 -9.67 7.08
C SER A 44 -7.52 -9.09 5.99
N GLY A 45 -6.38 -8.50 6.38
CA GLY A 45 -5.39 -7.97 5.46
C GLY A 45 -4.75 -9.08 4.61
N ALA A 46 -4.56 -8.80 3.32
CA ALA A 46 -3.76 -9.62 2.42
C ALA A 46 -2.33 -9.73 2.94
N PRO A 47 -1.64 -10.85 2.66
CA PRO A 47 -0.27 -11.05 3.10
C PRO A 47 0.67 -9.97 2.57
N GLN A 48 1.73 -9.69 3.32
CA GLN A 48 2.88 -8.94 2.80
C GLN A 48 3.45 -9.68 1.59
N CYS A 49 3.82 -8.95 0.53
CA CYS A 49 4.29 -9.53 -0.72
C CYS A 49 3.31 -10.52 -1.39
N PRO A 50 2.10 -10.09 -1.78
CA PRO A 50 1.13 -10.97 -2.44
C PRO A 50 1.66 -11.44 -3.81
N ILE A 51 1.54 -12.74 -4.08
CA ILE A 51 2.06 -13.39 -5.30
C ILE A 51 1.27 -12.95 -6.55
N ASP A 52 -0.01 -12.63 -6.39
CA ASP A 52 -0.95 -12.37 -7.49
C ASP A 52 -1.11 -10.88 -7.82
N GLY A 53 -0.36 -9.99 -7.16
CA GLY A 53 -0.44 -8.55 -7.36
C GLY A 53 -1.82 -7.95 -7.04
N SER A 54 -2.68 -8.67 -6.31
CA SER A 54 -4.03 -8.25 -5.94
C SER A 54 -4.04 -7.19 -4.83
N ALA A 55 -3.19 -6.17 -4.95
CA ALA A 55 -3.21 -5.04 -4.04
C ALA A 55 -4.48 -4.20 -4.27
N ARG A 56 -5.58 -4.55 -3.60
CA ARG A 56 -6.78 -3.72 -3.54
C ARG A 56 -6.68 -2.86 -2.28
N ASN A 57 -6.53 -1.54 -2.48
CA ASN A 57 -6.46 -0.50 -1.44
C ASN A 57 -5.19 -0.53 -0.56
N ALA A 58 -4.32 0.47 -0.75
CA ALA A 58 -3.10 0.66 0.04
C ALA A 58 -3.35 0.97 1.54
N CYS A 59 -4.59 1.28 1.94
CA CYS A 59 -4.92 1.46 3.36
C CYS A 59 -5.00 0.13 4.12
N CYS A 60 -5.30 -0.97 3.42
CA CYS A 60 -5.46 -2.29 4.04
C CYS A 60 -4.22 -3.18 3.84
N HIS A 61 -3.27 -2.77 3.00
CA HIS A 61 -2.06 -3.52 2.65
C HIS A 61 -0.88 -2.58 2.44
N VAL A 62 0.32 -2.98 2.89
CA VAL A 62 1.53 -2.19 2.67
C VAL A 62 1.96 -2.31 1.19
N TYR A 63 1.66 -1.26 0.42
CA TYR A 63 1.82 -1.17 -1.04
C TYR A 63 3.03 -0.28 -1.40
N PRO A 64 3.82 -0.53 -2.49
CA PRO A 64 3.64 -1.42 -3.64
C PRO A 64 4.17 -2.85 -3.49
N SER A 65 3.76 -3.56 -2.45
CA SER A 65 4.33 -4.84 -1.99
C SER A 65 5.63 -4.59 -1.27
N SER A 66 5.51 -4.37 0.05
CA SER A 66 6.67 -4.25 0.91
C SER A 66 6.64 -5.24 2.08
N ARG A 67 7.81 -5.84 2.25
CA ARG A 67 8.50 -6.03 3.52
C ARG A 67 8.22 -5.09 4.67
N LEU A 68 8.04 -5.54 5.90
CA LEU A 68 8.45 -4.72 7.05
C LEU A 68 9.57 -5.43 7.82
N LEU A 69 10.69 -4.74 8.00
CA LEU A 69 11.82 -5.20 8.80
C LEU A 69 11.84 -4.44 10.12
N LEU A 70 11.73 -5.15 11.24
CA LEU A 70 12.00 -4.60 12.56
C LEU A 70 13.47 -4.86 12.89
N THR A 71 14.31 -3.83 12.76
CA THR A 71 15.75 -3.93 12.99
C THR A 71 16.10 -3.51 14.41
N GLN A 72 17.08 -4.19 14.99
CA GLN A 72 17.52 -3.98 16.37
C GLN A 72 19.04 -3.89 16.43
N PHE A 73 19.56 -3.23 17.46
CA PHE A 73 20.98 -3.22 17.79
C PHE A 73 21.24 -3.89 19.14
N TRP A 74 22.37 -4.58 19.20
CA TRP A 74 23.04 -4.90 20.46
C TRP A 74 24.27 -4.01 20.52
N ASP A 75 24.24 -3.01 21.39
CA ASP A 75 25.35 -2.07 21.56
C ASP A 75 25.81 -2.17 23.01
N ASP A 76 27.01 -2.72 23.21
CA ASP A 76 27.61 -2.97 24.52
C ASP A 76 28.38 -1.75 25.07
N ALA A 77 28.42 -0.64 24.31
CA ALA A 77 29.14 0.58 24.68
C ALA A 77 28.21 1.79 24.88
N VAL A 78 27.00 1.79 24.31
CA VAL A 78 26.03 2.88 24.42
C VAL A 78 25.12 2.70 25.63
N HIS A 79 25.13 3.67 26.53
CA HIS A 79 24.45 3.63 27.83
C HIS A 79 23.00 4.16 27.77
N ALA A 80 22.31 3.97 26.64
CA ALA A 80 20.87 4.27 26.60
C ALA A 80 20.16 3.35 27.60
N PRO A 81 19.20 3.84 28.41
CA PRO A 81 18.52 3.01 29.40
C PRO A 81 17.98 1.72 28.78
N GLY A 82 18.39 0.56 29.31
CA GLY A 82 17.99 -0.76 28.82
C GLY A 82 18.97 -1.43 27.85
N ALA A 83 19.88 -0.69 27.21
CA ALA A 83 20.83 -1.25 26.24
C ALA A 83 21.85 -2.23 26.86
N GLU A 84 22.08 -2.15 28.18
CA GLU A 84 23.01 -3.00 28.91
C GLU A 84 22.54 -4.47 29.01
N GLU A 85 21.23 -4.71 28.93
CA GLU A 85 20.61 -6.03 29.15
C GLU A 85 19.69 -6.45 27.98
N ASP A 86 19.24 -5.52 27.15
CA ASP A 86 18.28 -5.75 26.06
C ASP A 86 18.74 -5.21 24.70
N TRP A 87 18.23 -5.82 23.64
CA TRP A 87 18.36 -5.27 22.29
C TRP A 87 17.55 -3.96 22.18
N THR A 88 18.14 -2.96 21.54
CA THR A 88 17.50 -1.65 21.32
C THR A 88 16.88 -1.57 19.93
N LEU A 89 15.84 -0.75 19.79
CA LEU A 89 15.18 -0.52 18.51
C LEU A 89 16.05 0.35 17.61
N HIS A 90 16.39 -0.14 16.42
CA HIS A 90 17.03 0.67 15.39
C HIS A 90 15.99 1.32 14.47
N GLY A 91 15.01 0.55 13.99
CA GLY A 91 13.92 1.10 13.21
C GLY A 91 12.97 0.06 12.62
N LEU A 92 11.96 0.57 11.91
CA LEU A 92 11.00 -0.22 11.14
C LEU A 92 11.12 0.19 9.66
N TRP A 93 11.61 -0.70 8.82
CA TRP A 93 11.99 -0.38 7.44
C TRP A 93 11.05 -1.06 6.44
N PRO A 94 10.34 -0.29 5.60
CA PRO A 94 9.58 -0.84 4.49
C PRO A 94 10.50 -1.18 3.33
N GLU A 95 10.57 -2.45 2.95
CA GLU A 95 11.43 -2.92 1.86
C GLU A 95 10.61 -3.51 0.73
N PRO A 96 10.88 -3.19 -0.55
CA PRO A 96 10.33 -3.91 -1.68
C PRO A 96 10.48 -5.43 -1.58
N CYS A 97 9.50 -6.17 -2.10
CA CYS A 97 9.50 -7.64 -2.07
C CYS A 97 10.62 -8.28 -2.91
N ASP A 98 11.20 -7.55 -3.86
CA ASP A 98 12.35 -8.00 -4.64
C ASP A 98 13.68 -7.95 -3.86
N GLY A 99 13.66 -7.37 -2.65
CA GLY A 99 14.82 -7.21 -1.79
C GLY A 99 15.80 -6.11 -2.19
N SER A 100 15.43 -5.26 -3.13
CA SER A 100 16.04 -3.95 -3.27
C SER A 100 15.76 -3.08 -2.03
N TYR A 101 16.53 -1.99 -1.88
CA TYR A 101 16.39 -1.00 -0.82
C TYR A 101 15.99 0.35 -1.39
N LYS A 102 15.08 1.05 -0.71
CA LYS A 102 14.72 2.43 -1.05
C LYS A 102 14.69 3.30 0.20
N ALA A 103 15.50 4.35 0.18
CA ALA A 103 15.46 5.43 1.16
C ALA A 103 14.89 6.68 0.51
N PHE A 104 14.24 7.53 1.32
CA PHE A 104 13.76 8.85 0.91
C PHE A 104 12.93 8.79 -0.38
N TYR A 105 11.73 8.21 -0.30
CA TYR A 105 10.81 8.04 -1.43
C TYR A 105 10.33 9.38 -2.06
N GLY A 106 10.75 10.52 -1.49
CA GLY A 106 10.71 11.86 -2.07
C GLY A 106 9.36 12.56 -1.92
N THR A 107 8.30 11.78 -1.72
CA THR A 107 6.93 12.27 -1.49
C THR A 107 6.55 12.35 -0.02
N GLU A 108 7.38 11.82 0.88
CA GLU A 108 7.08 11.72 2.30
C GLU A 108 7.45 13.02 3.01
N PRO A 109 6.63 13.47 3.97
CA PRO A 109 7.02 14.51 4.89
C PRO A 109 8.31 14.14 5.61
N GLN A 110 9.27 15.05 5.60
CA GLN A 110 10.49 14.96 6.40
C GLN A 110 10.39 15.97 7.53
N PHE A 111 10.73 15.53 8.75
CA PHE A 111 10.68 16.36 9.94
C PHE A 111 12.05 16.38 10.59
N THR A 112 12.46 17.56 11.05
CA THR A 112 13.70 17.75 11.80
C THR A 112 13.45 17.94 13.30
N ASN A 113 12.19 17.84 13.74
CA ASN A 113 11.73 18.18 15.09
C ASN A 113 10.83 17.08 15.70
N ILE A 114 11.16 15.81 15.46
CA ILE A 114 10.37 14.65 15.94
C ILE A 114 10.14 14.71 17.45
N THR A 115 11.15 15.08 18.25
CA THR A 115 11.01 15.23 19.71
C THR A 115 9.92 16.21 20.10
N ASP A 116 9.81 17.35 19.42
CA ASP A 116 8.78 18.35 19.73
C ASP A 116 7.39 17.88 19.31
N ILE A 117 7.30 17.15 18.19
CA ILE A 117 6.04 16.52 17.75
C ILE A 117 5.55 15.52 18.81
N LEU A 118 6.44 14.67 19.33
CA LEU A 118 6.10 13.70 20.38
C LEU A 118 5.62 14.39 21.66
N LYS A 119 6.31 15.45 22.10
CA LYS A 119 5.87 16.26 23.26
C LYS A 119 4.51 16.92 23.02
N HIS A 120 4.27 17.45 21.82
CA HIS A 120 3.00 18.07 21.48
C HIS A 120 1.80 17.11 21.65
N TYR A 121 2.01 15.81 21.37
CA TYR A 121 1.01 14.75 21.56
C TYR A 121 1.10 14.04 22.93
N GLY A 122 1.82 14.63 23.90
CA GLY A 122 1.92 14.13 25.27
C GLY A 122 2.64 12.79 25.40
N GLN A 123 3.61 12.49 24.53
CA GLN A 123 4.40 11.26 24.54
C GLN A 123 5.69 11.39 25.37
N ASP A 124 5.65 12.11 26.49
CA ASP A 124 6.82 12.35 27.35
C ASP A 124 7.38 11.05 27.96
N ASP A 125 6.50 10.10 28.33
CA ASP A 125 6.91 8.79 28.85
C ASP A 125 7.71 7.99 27.82
N LEU A 126 7.30 8.05 26.54
CA LEU A 126 8.04 7.42 25.46
C LEU A 126 9.43 8.06 25.29
N LEU A 127 9.50 9.40 25.35
CA LEU A 127 10.78 10.12 25.26
C LEU A 127 11.70 9.84 26.45
N ALA A 128 11.16 9.54 27.62
CA ALA A 128 11.95 9.20 28.81
C ALA A 128 12.61 7.81 28.71
N LEU A 129 12.14 6.96 27.79
CA LEU A 129 12.67 5.62 27.51
C LEU A 129 13.63 5.57 26.32
N MET A 130 13.80 6.70 25.60
CA MET A 130 14.70 6.83 24.46
C MET A 130 16.10 7.31 24.85
#